data_AF-A0A8T3TF28-F1
#
_entry.id   AF-A0A8T3TF28-F1
#
_cell.length_a   1.000
_cell.length_b   1.000
_cell.length_c   1.000
_cell.angle_alpha   90.00
_cell.angle_beta   90.00
_cell.angle_gamma   90.00
#
_symmetry.space_group_name_H-M   'P 1'
#
loop_
_entity.id
_entity.type
_entity.pdbx_description
1 polymer ?
#
loop_
_entity_poly.entity_id
_entity_poly.type
_entity_poly.pdbx_seq_one_letter_code
_entity_poly.pdbx_strand_id
1 'polypeptide(L)'
;MSAHRILALLFTLSVAACGSPVPSPAPASLVSLRGEMALLGVTTVSAVAGESVCPEQPLHDNALALSVTTPSDPRPRDVYLYLFRPRLFEATASMMDACAAQYESAAPGATIDRLDVAPFRALGADWSDELRSSVESAMHVAARGGR
;
A
#
# COMPACT_ATOMS: atom_id res chain seq x y z
N MET A 1 59.91 -54.60 -23.46
CA MET A 1 58.46 -54.54 -23.74
C MET A 1 57.72 -54.47 -22.41
N SER A 2 57.09 -53.33 -22.12
CA SER A 2 56.05 -53.05 -21.09
C SER A 2 55.74 -51.55 -21.21
N ALA A 3 54.86 -51.09 -22.11
CA ALA A 3 53.40 -51.02 -21.98
C ALA A 3 52.90 -50.04 -20.87
N HIS A 4 52.80 -48.75 -21.23
CA HIS A 4 51.68 -47.82 -21.08
C HIS A 4 50.84 -47.85 -19.77
N ARG A 5 50.67 -46.66 -19.15
CA ARG A 5 49.38 -45.92 -19.15
C ARG A 5 49.48 -44.64 -18.30
N ILE A 6 49.40 -43.49 -18.98
CA ILE A 6 49.21 -42.17 -18.39
C ILE A 6 47.73 -42.07 -17.98
N LEU A 7 47.47 -41.92 -16.68
CA LEU A 7 46.13 -41.72 -16.14
C LEU A 7 45.91 -40.22 -15.90
N ALA A 8 45.24 -39.55 -16.85
CA ALA A 8 44.80 -38.17 -16.69
C ALA A 8 43.51 -38.14 -15.85
N LEU A 9 43.60 -37.59 -14.64
CA LEU A 9 42.43 -37.36 -13.78
C LEU A 9 41.77 -36.04 -14.19
N LEU A 10 40.65 -36.12 -14.89
CA LEU A 10 39.73 -35.02 -15.16
C LEU A 10 38.94 -34.71 -13.88
N PHE A 11 39.22 -33.56 -13.25
CA PHE A 11 38.47 -33.07 -12.10
C PHE A 11 37.25 -32.29 -12.62
N THR A 12 36.07 -32.89 -12.50
CA THR A 12 34.78 -32.28 -12.84
C THR A 12 34.40 -31.21 -11.81
N LEU A 13 34.29 -29.96 -12.25
CA LEU A 13 33.81 -28.82 -11.46
C LEU A 13 32.27 -28.92 -11.32
N SER A 14 31.79 -29.40 -10.18
CA SER A 14 30.36 -29.35 -9.83
C SER A 14 30.03 -27.98 -9.25
N VAL A 15 29.56 -27.05 -10.07
CA VAL A 15 28.98 -25.79 -9.58
C VAL A 15 27.62 -26.12 -8.97
N ALA A 16 27.59 -26.37 -7.66
CA ALA A 16 26.35 -26.42 -6.90
C ALA A 16 25.74 -25.01 -6.92
N ALA A 17 24.76 -24.79 -7.80
CA ALA A 17 23.95 -23.58 -7.79
C ALA A 17 23.10 -23.60 -6.51
N CYS A 18 23.61 -22.97 -5.46
CA CYS A 18 22.85 -22.65 -4.25
C CYS A 18 21.79 -21.58 -4.62
N GLY A 19 20.69 -22.04 -5.22
CA GLY A 19 19.51 -21.20 -5.41
C GLY A 19 18.92 -20.88 -4.05
N SER A 20 19.17 -19.66 -3.56
CA SER A 20 18.42 -19.17 -2.39
C SER A 20 16.95 -19.04 -2.80
N PRO A 21 15.99 -19.51 -1.99
CA PRO A 21 14.58 -19.32 -2.29
C PRO A 21 14.32 -17.80 -2.37
N VAL A 22 13.78 -17.35 -3.50
CA VAL A 22 13.33 -15.97 -3.66
C VAL A 22 12.23 -15.74 -2.62
N PRO A 23 12.37 -14.75 -1.71
CA PRO A 23 11.32 -14.47 -0.73
C PRO A 23 10.03 -14.12 -1.48
N SER A 24 8.92 -14.74 -1.07
CA SER A 24 7.61 -14.40 -1.62
C SER A 24 7.27 -12.96 -1.23
N PRO A 25 6.62 -12.17 -2.10
CA PRO A 25 6.22 -10.81 -1.76
C PRO A 25 5.39 -10.80 -0.47
N ALA A 26 5.68 -9.86 0.42
CA ALA A 26 4.88 -9.68 1.62
C ALA A 26 3.43 -9.35 1.23
N PRO A 27 2.42 -9.80 1.99
CA PRO A 27 1.04 -9.42 1.74
C PRO A 27 0.88 -7.89 1.91
N ALA A 28 0.00 -7.31 1.09
CA ALA A 28 -0.36 -5.90 1.21
C ALA A 28 -0.87 -5.59 2.63
N SER A 29 -0.40 -4.48 3.21
CA SER A 29 -0.79 -4.05 4.55
C SER A 29 -0.85 -2.52 4.63
N LEU A 30 -1.66 -1.99 5.55
CA LEU A 30 -1.73 -0.55 5.84
C LEU A 30 -0.42 -0.02 6.45
N VAL A 31 0.34 -0.88 7.13
CA VAL A 31 1.67 -0.53 7.67
C VAL A 31 2.66 -0.31 6.53
N SER A 32 2.72 -1.21 5.55
CA SER A 32 3.56 -1.07 4.36
C SER A 32 3.17 0.16 3.55
N LEU A 33 1.87 0.38 3.34
CA LEU A 33 1.35 1.57 2.67
C LEU A 33 1.82 2.87 3.34
N ARG A 34 1.68 2.98 4.66
CA ARG A 34 2.17 4.15 5.41
C ARG A 34 3.68 4.32 5.29
N GLY A 35 4.45 3.23 5.27
CA GLY A 35 5.89 3.25 5.02
C GLY A 35 6.23 3.84 3.65
N GLU A 36 5.54 3.42 2.59
CA GLU A 36 5.71 3.96 1.23
C GLU A 36 5.31 5.43 1.13
N MET A 37 4.25 5.86 1.84
CA MET A 37 3.88 7.28 1.92
C MET A 37 4.99 8.12 2.56
N ALA A 38 5.62 7.62 3.63
CA ALA A 38 6.74 8.30 4.27
C ALA A 38 7.96 8.43 3.35
N LEU A 39 8.24 7.40 2.54
CA LEU A 39 9.32 7.46 1.52
C LEU A 39 9.05 8.48 0.42
N LEU A 40 7.78 8.88 0.22
CA LEU A 40 7.37 9.92 -0.72
C LEU A 40 7.26 11.31 -0.07
N GLY A 41 7.71 11.47 1.18
CA GLY A 41 7.73 12.75 1.88
C GLY A 41 6.44 13.09 2.64
N VAL A 42 5.45 12.19 2.65
CA VAL A 42 4.24 12.38 3.45
C VAL A 42 4.54 12.10 4.92
N THR A 43 4.40 13.12 5.77
CA THR A 43 4.66 13.00 7.21
C THR A 43 3.36 12.71 7.96
N THR A 44 3.29 11.57 8.64
CA THR A 44 2.16 11.23 9.52
C THR A 44 2.23 11.98 10.84
N VAL A 45 1.22 12.81 11.12
CA VAL A 45 1.01 13.53 12.38
C VAL A 45 0.31 12.62 13.40
N SER A 46 -0.74 11.93 12.98
CA SER A 46 -1.48 10.97 13.81
C SER A 46 -1.97 9.79 12.97
N ALA A 47 -2.22 8.68 13.65
CA ALA A 47 -2.74 7.45 13.04
C ALA A 47 -3.68 6.75 14.02
N VAL A 48 -4.93 6.52 13.60
CA VAL A 48 -5.96 5.85 14.41
C VAL A 48 -6.52 4.67 13.62
N ALA A 49 -6.22 3.46 14.09
CA ALA A 49 -6.75 2.24 13.52
C ALA A 49 -8.23 2.08 13.89
N GLY A 50 -9.04 1.57 12.96
CA GLY A 50 -10.47 1.38 13.19
C GLY A 50 -11.33 2.60 12.85
N GLU A 51 -10.72 3.76 12.64
CA GLU A 51 -11.44 5.00 12.40
C GLU A 51 -11.74 5.21 10.92
N SER A 52 -13.02 5.45 10.62
CA SER A 52 -13.56 5.71 9.28
C SER A 52 -14.31 7.03 9.31
N VAL A 53 -14.25 7.79 8.23
CA VAL A 53 -15.03 9.03 8.07
C VAL A 53 -16.54 8.78 7.99
N CYS A 54 -16.94 7.53 7.77
CA CYS A 54 -18.32 7.11 7.60
C CYS A 54 -18.71 6.11 8.70
N PRO A 55 -19.30 6.57 9.82
CA PRO A 55 -19.65 5.72 10.95
C PRO A 55 -20.80 4.75 10.65
N GLU A 56 -21.61 5.01 9.62
CA GLU A 56 -22.76 4.17 9.25
C GLU A 56 -22.37 2.94 8.43
N GLN A 57 -21.15 2.95 7.85
CA GLN A 57 -20.65 1.85 7.06
C GLN A 57 -19.78 0.92 7.93
N PRO A 58 -19.90 -0.41 7.82
CA PRO A 58 -19.04 -1.36 8.53
C PRO A 58 -17.63 -1.44 7.90
N LEU A 59 -16.96 -0.29 7.79
CA LEU A 59 -15.62 -0.13 7.23
C LEU A 59 -14.53 -0.11 8.31
N HIS A 60 -14.90 0.13 9.57
CA HIS A 60 -13.98 0.29 10.70
C HIS A 60 -12.93 -0.81 10.79
N ASP A 61 -13.32 -2.09 10.67
CA ASP A 61 -12.39 -3.24 10.74
C ASP A 61 -11.26 -3.20 9.70
N ASN A 62 -11.44 -2.43 8.62
CA ASN A 62 -10.50 -2.32 7.52
C ASN A 62 -9.85 -0.93 7.44
N ALA A 63 -10.15 -0.04 8.38
CA ALA A 63 -9.84 1.39 8.29
C ALA A 63 -8.62 1.82 9.10
N LEU A 64 -7.92 2.82 8.59
CA LEU A 64 -6.87 3.57 9.27
C LEU A 64 -7.03 5.05 8.91
N ALA A 65 -7.42 5.87 9.89
CA ALA A 65 -7.41 7.32 9.74
C ALA A 65 -6.00 7.84 9.99
N LEU A 66 -5.49 8.65 9.07
CA LEU A 66 -4.23 9.36 9.20
C LEU A 66 -4.49 10.85 9.15
N SER A 67 -3.81 11.62 9.99
CA SER A 67 -3.60 13.05 9.73
C SER A 67 -2.18 13.22 9.22
N VAL A 68 -1.99 13.84 8.07
CA VAL A 68 -0.70 13.92 7.37
C VAL A 68 -0.38 15.33 6.89
N THR A 69 0.90 15.59 6.67
CA THR A 69 1.39 16.82 6.03
C THR A 69 2.32 16.46 4.87
N THR A 70 2.51 17.41 3.96
CA THR A 70 3.48 17.31 2.87
C THR A 70 4.41 18.52 2.90
N PRO A 71 5.58 18.47 2.24
CA PRO A 71 6.45 19.63 2.09
C PRO A 71 5.76 20.86 1.46
N SER A 72 4.83 20.67 0.51
CA SER A 72 4.11 21.78 -0.13
C SER A 72 2.85 22.25 0.60
N ASP A 73 2.19 21.39 1.38
CA ASP A 73 1.07 21.76 2.26
C ASP A 73 1.37 21.33 3.71
N PRO A 74 1.90 22.24 4.55
CA PRO A 74 2.22 21.94 5.95
C PRO A 74 0.98 21.88 6.84
N ARG A 75 -0.22 22.19 6.31
CA ARG A 75 -1.47 22.03 7.07
C ARG A 75 -1.82 20.54 7.14
N PRO A 76 -2.19 20.01 8.31
CA PRO A 76 -2.63 18.63 8.41
C PRO A 76 -3.87 18.36 7.53
N ARG A 77 -3.83 17.27 6.80
CA ARG A 77 -4.91 16.74 5.95
C ARG A 77 -5.25 15.33 6.40
N ASP A 78 -6.53 15.02 6.42
CA ASP A 78 -6.99 13.69 6.78
C ASP A 78 -6.96 12.76 5.56
N VAL A 79 -6.48 11.54 5.78
CA VAL A 79 -6.43 10.45 4.82
C VAL A 79 -6.96 9.20 5.50
N TYR A 80 -8.16 8.78 5.09
CA TYR A 80 -8.81 7.56 5.56
C TYR A 80 -8.45 6.42 4.60
N LEU A 81 -7.61 5.51 5.04
CA LEU A 81 -7.15 4.36 4.27
C LEU A 81 -7.99 3.13 4.62
N TYR A 82 -8.33 2.35 3.60
CA TYR A 82 -9.07 1.10 3.74
C TYR A 82 -8.34 -0.03 3.02
N LEU A 83 -8.23 -1.19 3.65
CA LEU A 83 -7.64 -2.39 3.06
C LEU A 83 -8.68 -3.52 2.98
N PHE A 84 -8.99 -3.98 1.77
CA PHE A 84 -9.94 -5.06 1.57
C PHE A 84 -9.24 -6.34 1.12
N ARG A 85 -9.79 -7.49 1.53
CA ARG A 85 -9.43 -8.75 0.88
C ARG A 85 -9.82 -8.70 -0.61
N PRO A 86 -9.07 -9.33 -1.53
CA PRO A 86 -9.36 -9.25 -2.97
C PRO A 86 -10.81 -9.60 -3.35
N ARG A 87 -11.40 -10.60 -2.69
CA ARG A 87 -12.81 -11.00 -2.92
C ARG A 87 -13.84 -9.97 -2.44
N LEU A 88 -13.45 -9.09 -1.52
CA LEU A 88 -14.31 -8.08 -0.92
C LEU A 88 -14.12 -6.70 -1.54
N PHE A 89 -13.03 -6.47 -2.28
CA PHE A 89 -12.74 -5.16 -2.88
C PHE A 89 -13.91 -4.68 -3.75
N GLU A 90 -14.28 -5.45 -4.79
CA GLU A 90 -15.42 -5.09 -5.65
C GLU A 90 -16.75 -5.12 -4.89
N ALA A 91 -16.94 -6.10 -4.01
CA ALA A 91 -18.19 -6.25 -3.24
C ALA A 91 -18.48 -5.07 -2.30
N THR A 92 -17.47 -4.28 -1.94
CA THR A 92 -17.59 -3.11 -1.06
C THR A 92 -17.62 -1.78 -1.81
N ALA A 93 -17.64 -1.79 -3.15
CA ALA A 93 -17.64 -0.56 -3.95
C ALA A 93 -18.82 0.37 -3.62
N SER A 94 -20.05 -0.17 -3.54
CA SER A 94 -21.24 0.60 -3.21
C SER A 94 -21.21 1.16 -1.78
N MET A 95 -20.60 0.45 -0.83
CA MET A 95 -20.40 0.95 0.53
C MET A 95 -19.44 2.14 0.56
N MET A 96 -18.43 2.13 -0.30
CA MET A 96 -17.48 3.23 -0.44
C MET A 96 -18.11 4.43 -1.15
N ASP A 97 -19.01 4.20 -2.11
CA ASP A 97 -19.79 5.27 -2.75
C ASP A 97 -20.71 5.96 -1.72
N ALA A 98 -21.41 5.16 -0.91
CA ALA A 98 -22.24 5.67 0.19
C ALA A 98 -21.39 6.45 1.21
N CYS A 99 -20.19 5.95 1.51
CA CYS A 99 -19.25 6.62 2.40
C CYS A 99 -18.78 7.97 1.83
N ALA A 100 -18.37 8.03 0.57
CA ALA A 100 -17.97 9.28 -0.08
C ALA A 100 -19.10 10.33 -0.07
N ALA A 101 -20.34 9.92 -0.35
CA ALA A 101 -21.51 10.79 -0.31
C ALA A 101 -21.82 11.29 1.12
N GLN A 102 -21.65 10.44 2.13
CA GLN A 102 -21.79 10.83 3.53
C GLN A 102 -20.72 11.87 3.92
N TYR A 103 -19.47 11.65 3.50
CA TYR A 103 -18.38 12.57 3.77
C TYR A 103 -18.60 13.92 3.09
N GLU A 104 -18.99 13.93 1.81
CA GLU A 104 -19.33 15.15 1.07
C GLU A 104 -20.43 15.95 1.78
N SER A 105 -21.46 15.27 2.29
CA SER A 105 -22.56 15.90 3.04
C SER A 105 -22.09 16.51 4.37
N ALA A 106 -21.07 15.91 5.00
CA ALA A 106 -20.50 16.38 6.26
C ALA A 106 -19.45 17.50 6.10
N ALA A 107 -18.90 17.67 4.89
CA ALA A 107 -17.86 18.65 4.57
C ALA A 107 -18.30 19.59 3.43
N PRO A 108 -19.34 20.43 3.64
CA PRO A 108 -19.88 21.27 2.57
C PRO A 108 -18.84 22.25 2.02
N GLY A 109 -18.65 22.22 0.70
CA GLY A 109 -17.71 23.10 -0.02
C GLY A 109 -16.29 22.56 -0.11
N ALA A 110 -15.99 21.42 0.54
CA ALA A 110 -14.73 20.72 0.33
C ALA A 110 -14.78 19.87 -0.95
N THR A 111 -13.64 19.68 -1.59
CA THR A 111 -13.51 18.70 -2.68
C THR A 111 -13.15 17.35 -2.09
N ILE A 112 -14.04 16.36 -2.22
CA ILE A 112 -13.76 15.01 -1.72
C ILE A 112 -12.81 14.29 -2.67
N ASP A 113 -11.69 13.85 -2.12
CA ASP A 113 -10.69 13.05 -2.80
C ASP A 113 -10.93 11.58 -2.55
N ARG A 114 -10.99 10.81 -3.64
CA ARG A 114 -11.05 9.34 -3.59
C ARG A 114 -10.00 8.70 -4.49
N LEU A 115 -9.41 7.61 -4.00
CA LEU A 115 -8.52 6.73 -4.76
C LEU A 115 -8.94 5.28 -4.55
N ASP A 116 -9.06 4.52 -5.65
CA ASP A 116 -9.41 3.10 -5.64
C ASP A 116 -8.30 2.30 -6.33
N VAL A 117 -7.37 1.73 -5.55
CA VAL A 117 -6.22 0.96 -6.06
C VAL A 117 -6.15 -0.37 -5.32
N ALA A 118 -6.68 -1.44 -5.91
CA ALA A 118 -6.78 -2.74 -5.26
C ALA A 118 -5.43 -3.21 -4.66
N PRO A 119 -5.40 -3.66 -3.40
CA PRO A 119 -6.52 -3.92 -2.49
C PRO A 119 -6.97 -2.74 -1.62
N PHE A 120 -6.44 -1.54 -1.87
CA PHE A 120 -6.64 -0.35 -1.05
C PHE A 120 -7.69 0.61 -1.62
N ARG A 121 -8.33 1.35 -0.73
CA ARG A 121 -9.06 2.58 -1.06
C ARG A 121 -8.63 3.69 -0.13
N ALA A 122 -8.74 4.93 -0.58
CA ALA A 122 -8.49 6.10 0.24
C ALA A 122 -9.58 7.14 0.04
N LEU A 123 -9.93 7.83 1.13
CA LEU A 123 -10.81 9.01 1.14
C LEU A 123 -10.14 10.15 1.91
N GLY A 124 -10.43 11.38 1.50
CA GLY A 124 -10.03 12.60 2.19
C GLY A 124 -10.71 13.81 1.58
N ALA A 125 -10.29 15.00 1.98
CA ALA A 125 -10.85 16.24 1.46
C ALA A 125 -9.75 17.29 1.26
N ASP A 126 -9.89 18.06 0.17
CA ASP A 126 -9.01 19.17 -0.21
C ASP A 126 -7.52 18.79 -0.21
N TRP A 127 -7.19 17.62 -0.76
CA TRP A 127 -5.80 17.23 -0.91
C TRP A 127 -5.10 18.11 -1.94
N SER A 128 -3.82 18.39 -1.69
CA SER A 128 -2.95 18.91 -2.75
C SER A 128 -2.70 17.83 -3.80
N ASP A 129 -2.36 18.24 -5.02
CA ASP A 129 -1.95 17.30 -6.09
C ASP A 129 -0.76 16.42 -5.65
N GLU A 130 0.16 16.99 -4.86
CA GLU A 130 1.29 16.25 -4.29
C GLU A 130 0.83 15.17 -3.32
N LEU A 131 -0.09 15.49 -2.40
CA LEU A 131 -0.59 14.51 -1.44
C LEU A 131 -1.35 13.38 -2.17
N ARG A 132 -2.26 13.74 -3.09
CA ARG A 132 -3.02 12.77 -3.88
C ARG A 132 -2.11 11.81 -4.65
N SER A 133 -1.17 12.35 -5.40
CA SER A 133 -0.23 11.55 -6.21
C SER A 133 0.70 10.68 -5.35
N SER A 134 1.10 11.16 -4.17
CA SER A 134 1.91 10.40 -3.22
C SER A 134 1.14 9.22 -2.62
N VAL A 135 -0.12 9.44 -2.21
CA VAL A 135 -0.99 8.36 -1.71
C VAL A 135 -1.23 7.31 -2.79
N GLU A 136 -1.59 7.72 -4.00
CA GLU A 136 -1.83 6.79 -5.12
C GLU A 136 -0.58 5.97 -5.48
N SER A 137 0.58 6.63 -5.56
CA SER A 137 1.87 5.97 -5.81
C SER A 137 2.20 4.94 -4.72
N ALA A 138 2.00 5.31 -3.45
CA ALA A 138 2.22 4.42 -2.32
C ALA A 138 1.28 3.21 -2.35
N MET A 139 -0.01 3.40 -2.71
CA MET A 139 -0.98 2.30 -2.86
C MET A 139 -0.52 1.31 -3.92
N HIS A 140 -0.07 1.78 -5.09
CA HIS A 140 0.43 0.91 -6.15
C HIS A 140 1.65 0.09 -5.72
N VAL A 141 2.58 0.69 -4.99
CA VAL A 141 3.78 0.00 -4.50
C VAL A 141 3.43 -1.01 -3.40
N ALA A 142 2.66 -0.59 -2.41
CA ALA A 142 2.24 -1.45 -1.31
C ALA A 142 1.38 -2.63 -1.78
N ALA A 143 0.59 -2.46 -2.86
CA ALA A 143 -0.24 -3.52 -3.43
C ALA A 143 0.60 -4.68 -4.00
N ARG A 144 1.88 -4.41 -4.34
CA ARG A 144 2.83 -5.41 -4.83
C ARG A 144 3.75 -5.98 -3.74
N GLY A 145 3.53 -5.61 -2.48
CA GLY A 145 4.32 -6.08 -1.33
C GLY A 145 5.33 -5.10 -0.76
N GLY A 146 5.31 -3.83 -1.19
CA GLY A 146 6.27 -2.81 -0.75
C GLY A 146 7.61 -2.85 -1.50
N ARG A 147 8.50 -1.88 -1.21
CA ARG A 147 9.90 -1.86 -1.66
C ARG A 147 10.84 -2.59 -0.73
#